data_AF-A0A2M9CB30-F1
#
_entry.id   AF-A0A2M9CB30-F1
#
_cell.length_a   1.000
_cell.length_b   1.000
_cell.length_c   1.000
_cell.angle_alpha   90.00
_cell.angle_beta   90.00
_cell.angle_gamma   90.00
#
_symmetry.space_group_name_H-M   'P 1'
#
loop_
_entity.id
_entity.type
_entity.pdbx_description
1 polymer ?
#
loop_
_entity_poly.entity_id
_entity_poly.type
_entity_poly.pdbx_seq_one_letter_code
_entity_poly.pdbx_strand_id
1 'polypeptide(L)'
;MKNILLKSIQIFAFMSMMNLLLSVLILNIARFPSGSFGMYPFLILIESLVTSVVAFITVCIFRKSYRSVLRIAVLFQIIYLISLILIGFNPFGSDAVNILSLLLYINSFIVLLIVYLIYLVYSKIILAKSKN
;
A
#
# COMPACT_ATOMS: atom_id res chain seq x y z
N MET A 1 21.26 2.97 -12.27
CA MET A 1 20.01 2.83 -13.06
C MET A 1 19.47 1.39 -13.11
N LYS A 2 20.29 0.33 -13.05
CA LYS A 2 19.84 -1.09 -13.18
C LYS A 2 18.88 -1.61 -12.08
N ASN A 3 18.77 -0.97 -10.92
CA ASN A 3 17.93 -1.47 -9.81
C ASN A 3 16.58 -0.76 -9.61
N ILE A 4 16.13 0.16 -10.47
CA ILE A 4 14.84 0.86 -10.24
C ILE A 4 13.66 -0.10 -10.36
N LEU A 5 13.66 -0.96 -11.39
CA LEU A 5 12.60 -1.96 -11.60
C LEU A 5 12.55 -2.97 -10.45
N LEU A 6 13.70 -3.49 -10.04
CA LEU A 6 13.79 -4.41 -8.91
C LEU A 6 13.30 -3.76 -7.60
N LYS A 7 13.72 -2.51 -7.34
CA LYS A 7 13.24 -1.75 -6.18
C LYS A 7 11.73 -1.52 -6.24
N SER A 8 11.17 -1.21 -7.41
CA SER A 8 9.72 -1.03 -7.54
C SER A 8 8.95 -2.30 -7.24
N ILE A 9 9.41 -3.46 -7.74
CA ILE A 9 8.80 -4.76 -7.44
C ILE A 9 8.84 -5.05 -5.94
N GLN A 10 9.98 -4.80 -5.29
CA GLN A 10 10.11 -4.98 -3.84
C GLN A 10 9.15 -4.08 -3.04
N ILE A 11 9.03 -2.80 -3.42
CA ILE A 11 8.12 -1.85 -2.76
C ILE A 11 6.67 -2.28 -2.95
N PHE A 12 6.27 -2.65 -4.17
CA PHE A 12 4.89 -3.06 -4.46
C PHE A 12 4.53 -4.36 -3.75
N ALA A 13 5.42 -5.34 -3.73
CA ALA A 13 5.23 -6.58 -2.97
C ALA A 13 5.09 -6.29 -1.47
N PHE A 14 5.95 -5.43 -0.92
CA PHE A 14 5.88 -5.03 0.48
C PHE A 14 4.57 -4.32 0.82
N MET A 15 4.16 -3.32 0.04
CA MET A 15 2.92 -2.58 0.28
C MET A 15 1.68 -3.47 0.13
N SER A 16 1.66 -4.39 -0.84
CA SER A 16 0.55 -5.34 -1.01
C SER A 16 0.43 -6.29 0.19
N MET A 17 1.56 -6.83 0.67
CA MET A 17 1.58 -7.70 1.85
C MET A 17 1.20 -6.97 3.13
N MET A 18 1.66 -5.73 3.32
CA MET A 18 1.27 -4.91 4.47
C MET A 18 -0.23 -4.59 4.46
N ASN A 19 -0.80 -4.23 3.29
CA ASN A 19 -2.23 -4.00 3.16
C ASN A 19 -3.03 -5.26 3.51
N LEU A 20 -2.62 -6.45 3.03
CA LEU A 20 -3.25 -7.73 3.40
C LEU A 20 -3.18 -7.97 4.92
N LEU A 21 -1.99 -7.91 5.51
CA LEU A 21 -1.79 -8.22 6.93
C LEU A 21 -2.57 -7.29 7.84
N LEU A 22 -2.56 -5.99 7.56
CA LEU A 22 -3.31 -5.01 8.34
C LEU A 22 -4.81 -5.16 8.13
N SER A 23 -5.28 -5.60 6.96
CA SER A 23 -6.69 -5.88 6.73
C SER A 23 -7.17 -7.10 7.54
N VAL A 24 -6.36 -8.16 7.61
CA VAL A 24 -6.63 -9.30 8.52
C VAL A 24 -6.66 -8.82 9.97
N LEU A 25 -5.70 -7.98 10.37
CA LEU A 25 -5.62 -7.43 11.71
C LEU A 25 -6.86 -6.58 12.06
N ILE A 26 -7.33 -5.74 11.13
CA ILE A 26 -8.53 -4.91 11.30
C ILE A 26 -9.75 -5.80 11.57
N LEU A 27 -9.96 -6.86 10.79
CA LEU A 27 -11.08 -7.78 11.01
C LEU A 27 -11.03 -8.43 12.39
N ASN A 28 -9.84 -8.85 12.83
CA ASN A 28 -9.65 -9.47 14.13
C ASN A 28 -9.87 -8.50 15.30
N ILE A 29 -9.35 -7.26 15.20
CA ILE A 29 -9.47 -6.25 16.26
C ILE A 29 -10.91 -5.72 16.36
N ALA A 30 -11.52 -5.39 15.22
CA ALA A 30 -12.88 -4.85 15.17
C ALA A 30 -13.96 -5.93 15.35
N ARG A 31 -13.56 -7.21 15.48
CA ARG A 31 -14.45 -8.38 15.67
C ARG A 31 -15.57 -8.45 14.63
N PHE A 32 -15.26 -8.11 13.39
CA PHE A 32 -16.22 -8.23 12.29
C PHE A 32 -16.59 -9.71 12.08
N PRO A 33 -17.86 -10.03 11.77
CA PRO A 33 -18.28 -11.41 11.53
C PRO A 33 -17.56 -12.00 10.33
N SER A 34 -16.90 -13.14 10.54
CA SER A 34 -16.08 -13.83 9.54
C SER A 34 -16.88 -14.29 8.32
N GLY A 35 -18.18 -14.56 8.46
CA GLY A 35 -19.04 -14.98 7.36
C GLY A 35 -19.18 -13.91 6.27
N SER A 36 -19.56 -12.69 6.63
CA SER A 36 -19.80 -11.61 5.66
C SER A 36 -18.52 -10.85 5.28
N PHE A 37 -17.51 -10.80 6.16
CA PHE A 37 -16.31 -9.98 5.95
C PHE A 37 -15.01 -10.79 5.74
N GLY A 38 -15.01 -12.11 5.96
CA GLY A 38 -13.79 -12.92 5.92
C GLY A 38 -13.07 -12.95 4.57
N MET A 39 -13.75 -12.63 3.48
CA MET A 39 -13.15 -12.57 2.14
C MET A 39 -12.50 -11.21 1.81
N TYR A 40 -12.74 -10.16 2.60
CA TYR A 40 -12.21 -8.82 2.32
C TYR A 40 -10.67 -8.75 2.23
N PRO A 41 -9.88 -9.43 3.09
CA PRO A 41 -8.43 -9.40 2.98
C PRO A 41 -7.93 -9.97 1.65
N PHE A 42 -8.61 -10.99 1.11
CA PHE A 42 -8.29 -11.55 -0.21
C PHE A 42 -8.69 -10.59 -1.34
N LEU A 43 -9.83 -9.90 -1.22
CA LEU A 43 -10.21 -8.87 -2.18
C LEU A 43 -9.18 -7.74 -2.22
N ILE A 44 -8.69 -7.31 -1.05
CA ILE A 44 -7.64 -6.29 -0.91
C ILE A 44 -6.30 -6.78 -1.47
N LEU A 45 -5.98 -8.06 -1.29
CA LEU A 45 -4.79 -8.65 -1.93
C LEU A 45 -4.90 -8.60 -3.45
N ILE A 46 -6.03 -9.02 -4.02
CA ILE A 46 -6.25 -9.01 -5.47
C ILE A 46 -6.16 -7.57 -5.99
N GLU A 47 -6.82 -6.62 -5.33
CA GLU A 47 -6.82 -5.22 -5.71
C GLU A 47 -5.41 -4.60 -5.62
N SER A 48 -4.67 -4.88 -4.54
CA SER A 48 -3.27 -4.45 -4.42
C SER A 48 -2.33 -5.05 -5.48
N LEU A 49 -2.59 -6.28 -5.95
CA LEU A 49 -1.87 -6.87 -7.07
C LEU A 49 -2.20 -6.18 -8.40
N VAL A 50 -3.47 -5.87 -8.66
CA VAL A 50 -3.88 -5.11 -9.85
C VAL A 50 -3.23 -3.73 -9.83
N THR A 51 -3.29 -3.04 -8.69
CA THR A 51 -2.63 -1.75 -8.45
C THR A 51 -1.11 -1.85 -8.67
N SER A 52 -0.47 -2.93 -8.20
CA SER A 52 0.96 -3.19 -8.43
C SER A 52 1.31 -3.28 -9.92
N VAL A 53 0.47 -3.95 -10.72
CA VAL A 53 0.68 -4.08 -12.17
C VAL A 53 0.57 -2.71 -12.86
N VAL A 54 -0.48 -1.94 -12.56
CA VAL A 54 -0.70 -0.61 -13.15
C VAL A 54 0.43 0.36 -12.74
N ALA A 55 0.81 0.35 -11.46
CA ALA A 55 1.93 1.15 -10.96
C ALA A 55 3.26 0.74 -11.62
N PHE A 56 3.49 -0.56 -11.83
CA PHE A 56 4.69 -1.06 -12.49
C PHE A 56 4.79 -0.63 -13.96
N ILE A 57 3.68 -0.70 -14.70
CA ILE A 57 3.60 -0.18 -16.08
C ILE A 57 3.94 1.32 -16.08
N THR A 58 3.38 2.07 -15.13
CA THR A 58 3.61 3.51 -15.00
C THR A 58 5.09 3.83 -14.71
N VAL A 59 5.72 3.11 -13.79
CA VAL A 59 7.17 3.21 -13.51
C VAL A 59 7.98 2.84 -14.74
N CYS A 60 7.55 1.83 -15.52
CA CYS A 60 8.22 1.41 -16.75
C CYS A 60 8.21 2.49 -17.84
N ILE A 61 7.12 3.25 -17.98
CA ILE A 61 7.00 4.35 -18.95
C ILE A 61 7.81 5.56 -18.47
N PHE A 62 7.66 5.95 -17.19
CA PHE A 62 8.23 7.18 -16.64
C PHE A 62 9.47 6.94 -15.76
N ARG A 63 10.34 5.98 -16.15
CA ARG A 63 11.52 5.52 -15.36
C ARG A 63 12.40 6.65 -14.82
N LYS A 64 12.52 7.76 -15.55
CA LYS A 64 13.37 8.90 -15.15
C LYS A 64 12.80 9.66 -13.94
N SER A 65 11.47 9.69 -13.78
CA SER A 65 10.77 10.43 -12.72
C SER A 65 10.76 9.66 -11.38
N TYR A 66 10.74 8.32 -11.45
CA TYR A 66 10.58 7.41 -10.31
C TYR A 66 11.92 6.85 -9.78
N ARG A 67 12.88 7.72 -9.50
CA ARG A 67 14.20 7.31 -8.95
C ARG A 67 14.22 7.09 -7.43
N SER A 68 13.25 7.64 -6.71
CA SER A 68 13.16 7.56 -5.25
C SER A 68 12.10 6.55 -4.81
N VAL A 69 12.42 5.81 -3.74
CA VAL A 69 11.51 4.86 -3.06
C VAL A 69 10.19 5.54 -2.70
N LEU A 70 10.24 6.76 -2.16
CA LEU A 70 9.03 7.50 -1.78
C LEU A 70 8.15 7.82 -2.98
N ARG A 71 8.74 8.21 -4.12
CA ARG A 71 7.93 8.51 -5.34
C ARG A 71 7.23 7.26 -5.85
N ILE A 72 7.87 6.10 -5.75
CA ILE A 72 7.29 4.80 -6.15
C ILE A 72 6.17 4.40 -5.19
N ALA A 73 6.38 4.56 -3.87
CA ALA A 73 5.37 4.24 -2.85
C ALA A 73 4.13 5.16 -2.96
N VAL A 74 4.35 6.47 -3.18
CA VAL A 74 3.26 7.43 -3.39
C VAL A 74 2.48 7.11 -4.68
N LEU A 75 3.16 6.67 -5.75
CA LEU A 75 2.48 6.25 -6.97
C LEU A 75 1.55 5.06 -6.71
N PHE A 76 2.05 4.02 -6.04
CA PHE A 76 1.24 2.87 -5.65
C PHE A 76 0.03 3.32 -4.84
N GLN A 77 0.26 4.18 -3.84
CA GLN A 77 -0.80 4.69 -2.97
C GLN A 77 -1.88 5.47 -3.73
N ILE A 78 -1.51 6.35 -4.64
CA ILE A 78 -2.47 7.13 -5.43
C ILE A 78 -3.34 6.20 -6.26
N ILE A 79 -2.73 5.23 -6.94
CA ILE A 79 -3.46 4.26 -7.78
C ILE A 79 -4.38 3.40 -6.89
N TYR A 80 -3.88 2.92 -5.75
CA TYR A 80 -4.62 2.12 -4.76
C TYR A 80 -5.85 2.85 -4.22
N LEU A 81 -5.71 4.13 -3.89
CA LEU A 81 -6.84 4.92 -3.39
C LEU A 81 -7.91 5.13 -4.48
N ILE A 82 -7.47 5.35 -5.71
CA ILE A 82 -8.39 5.49 -6.86
C ILE A 82 -9.11 4.16 -7.11
N SER A 83 -8.41 3.02 -7.10
CA SER A 83 -9.03 1.70 -7.30
C SER A 83 -10.04 1.36 -6.21
N LEU A 84 -9.75 1.67 -4.93
CA LEU A 84 -10.71 1.48 -3.84
C LEU A 84 -12.02 2.25 -4.09
N ILE A 85 -11.92 3.52 -4.54
CA ILE A 85 -13.11 4.33 -4.88
C ILE A 85 -13.89 3.68 -6.02
N LEU A 86 -13.20 3.24 -7.08
CA LEU A 86 -13.83 2.64 -8.26
C LEU A 86 -14.51 1.30 -7.97
N ILE A 87 -14.00 0.52 -7.01
CA ILE A 87 -14.59 -0.76 -6.59
C ILE A 87 -15.79 -0.55 -5.65
N GLY A 88 -16.02 0.68 -5.18
CA GLY A 88 -17.18 1.03 -4.37
C GLY A 88 -16.93 0.98 -2.86
N PHE A 89 -15.67 0.98 -2.42
CA PHE A 89 -15.36 1.19 -1.00
C PHE A 89 -15.65 2.64 -0.61
N ASN A 90 -16.87 2.90 -0.17
CA ASN A 90 -17.29 4.23 0.26
C ASN A 90 -17.14 4.39 1.78
N PRO A 91 -16.25 5.27 2.27
CA PRO A 91 -16.09 5.51 3.71
C PRO A 91 -17.21 6.36 4.31
N PHE A 92 -18.06 6.99 3.49
CA PHE A 92 -19.12 7.88 3.96
C PHE A 92 -20.39 7.09 4.28
N GLY A 93 -20.67 6.89 5.57
CA GLY A 93 -21.87 6.22 6.09
C GLY A 93 -21.67 5.69 7.51
N SER A 94 -22.72 5.13 8.10
CA SER A 94 -22.71 4.56 9.46
C SER A 94 -22.76 3.03 9.50
N ASP A 95 -22.92 2.37 8.36
CA ASP A 95 -23.05 0.91 8.33
C ASP A 95 -21.68 0.24 8.51
N ALA A 96 -21.70 -1.02 8.95
CA ALA A 96 -20.49 -1.82 9.19
C ALA A 96 -19.54 -1.85 7.96
N VAL A 97 -20.08 -1.83 6.75
CA VAL A 97 -19.32 -1.80 5.49
C VAL A 97 -18.62 -0.44 5.29
N ASN A 98 -19.25 0.67 5.68
CA ASN A 98 -18.63 1.99 5.60
C ASN A 98 -17.51 2.14 6.63
N ILE A 99 -17.72 1.64 7.85
CA ILE A 99 -16.69 1.63 8.90
C ILE A 99 -15.49 0.80 8.43
N LEU A 100 -15.73 -0.39 7.87
CA LEU A 100 -14.65 -1.19 7.30
C LEU A 100 -13.93 -0.43 6.18
N SER A 101 -14.67 0.18 5.25
CA SER A 101 -14.09 0.98 4.17
C SER A 101 -13.20 2.10 4.71
N LEU A 102 -13.67 2.87 5.69
CA LEU A 102 -12.88 3.91 6.37
C LEU A 102 -11.60 3.34 6.99
N LEU A 103 -11.69 2.19 7.67
CA LEU A 103 -10.52 1.53 8.25
C LEU A 103 -9.52 1.08 7.18
N LEU A 104 -9.97 0.69 5.99
CA LEU A 104 -9.09 0.36 4.86
C LEU A 104 -8.38 1.60 4.29
N TYR A 105 -9.04 2.76 4.25
CA TYR A 105 -8.38 4.02 3.88
C TYR A 105 -7.31 4.39 4.90
N ILE A 106 -7.63 4.34 6.19
CA ILE A 106 -6.69 4.59 7.29
C ILE A 106 -5.52 3.60 7.22
N ASN A 107 -5.81 2.32 6.96
CA ASN A 107 -4.81 1.28 6.77
C ASN A 107 -3.80 1.66 5.68
N SER A 108 -4.29 2.05 4.50
CA SER A 108 -3.40 2.41 3.39
C SER A 108 -2.50 3.60 3.74
N PHE A 109 -2.99 4.55 4.53
CA PHE A 109 -2.18 5.67 5.03
C PHE A 109 -1.10 5.20 6.01
N ILE A 110 -1.45 4.27 6.92
CA ILE A 110 -0.48 3.63 7.83
C ILE A 110 0.61 2.90 7.05
N VAL A 111 0.26 2.14 6.00
CA VAL A 111 1.23 1.45 5.14
C VAL A 111 2.20 2.43 4.51
N LEU A 112 1.71 3.55 3.96
CA LEU A 112 2.56 4.59 3.40
C LEU A 112 3.50 5.18 4.46
N LEU A 113 2.99 5.44 5.67
CA LEU A 113 3.78 5.95 6.78
C LEU A 113 4.89 4.97 7.19
N ILE A 114 4.60 3.67 7.25
CA ILE A 114 5.60 2.64 7.53
C ILE A 114 6.71 2.66 6.49
N VAL A 115 6.37 2.69 5.20
CA VAL A 115 7.36 2.77 4.11
C VAL A 115 8.21 4.05 4.23
N TYR A 116 7.58 5.18 4.57
CA TYR A 116 8.28 6.44 4.79
C TYR A 116 9.27 6.36 5.96
N LEU A 117 8.87 5.80 7.10
CA LEU A 117 9.74 5.62 8.26
C LEU A 117 10.92 4.68 7.96
N ILE A 118 10.67 3.56 7.27
CA ILE A 118 11.74 2.64 6.83
C ILE A 118 12.73 3.38 5.93
N TYR A 119 12.23 4.17 4.98
CA TYR A 119 13.08 4.97 4.09
C TYR A 119 13.94 5.98 4.87
N LEU A 120 13.36 6.69 5.85
CA LEU A 120 14.10 7.62 6.69
C LEU A 120 15.21 6.93 7.49
N VAL A 121 14.92 5.81 8.14
CA VAL A 121 15.89 5.04 8.91
C VAL A 121 17.02 4.55 8.01
N TYR A 122 16.68 3.97 6.86
CA TYR A 122 17.66 3.48 5.90
C TYR A 122 18.58 4.61 5.38
N SER A 123 17.98 5.77 5.06
CA SER A 123 18.75 6.95 4.63
C SER A 123 19.72 7.42 5.70
N LYS A 124 19.30 7.46 6.97
CA LYS A 124 20.17 7.88 8.09
C LYS A 124 21.34 6.90 8.31
N ILE A 125 21.09 5.60 8.24
CA ILE A 125 22.13 4.57 8.44
C ILE A 125 23.22 4.67 7.37
N ILE A 126 22.84 4.84 6.09
CA ILE A 126 23.82 5.00 5.00
C ILE A 126 24.65 6.27 5.20
N LEU A 127 23.99 7.38 5.58
CA LEU A 127 24.65 8.67 5.76
C LEU A 127 25.65 8.63 6.93
N ALA A 128 25.31 7.92 8.01
CA ALA A 128 26.22 7.66 9.13
C ALA A 128 27.44 6.82 8.70
N LYS A 129 27.23 5.79 7.87
CA LYS A 129 28.31 4.93 7.36
C LYS A 129 29.27 5.67 6.41
N SER A 130 28.79 6.70 5.70
CA SER A 130 29.61 7.51 4.79
C SER A 130 30.48 8.56 5.50
N LYS A 131 30.24 8.83 6.79
CA LYS A 131 30.95 9.85 7.57
C LYS A 131 32.10 9.29 8.44
N ASN A 132 32.17 7.96 8.59
CA ASN A 132 33.29 7.24 9.20
C ASN A 132 34.18 6.64 8.13
#